data_AF-A0AA42NJE4-F1
#
_entry.id   AF-A0AA42NJE4-F1
#
_cell.length_a   1.000
_cell.length_b   1.000
_cell.length_c   1.000
_cell.angle_alpha   90.00
_cell.angle_beta   90.00
_cell.angle_gamma   90.00
#
_symmetry.space_group_name_H-M   'P 1'
#
loop_
_entity.id
_entity.type
_entity.pdbx_description
1 polymer ?
#
loop_
_entity_poly.entity_id
_entity_poly.type
_entity_poly.pdbx_seq_one_letter_code
_entity_poly.pdbx_strand_id
1 'polypeptide(L)'
;MSASIQYDPTRHGDMPEVWRQIGMPAAAVLRIGYEDTVGSVVERVIDTRMFANLAFGPTILAHCRLRDAVREFRIDRIHSCFDESTGQPVEDVYEHLHGLYMSTPDYTLDCLMNEQHDVLRVLLYLLEAGDNTSEQVTAALAETCRHLSGDERISEAALDERLTPIRGAGAQAYRAWVGRLGKRLTGDARHLLLRLANRLVKREGNLNEAQRDALDYLSARFTQVA
;
A
#
# COMPACT_ATOMS: atom_id res chain seq x y z
N MET A 1 -2.44 -25.36 18.07
CA MET A 1 -1.22 -24.55 17.87
C MET A 1 -1.41 -23.80 16.56
N SER A 2 -1.86 -22.54 16.61
CA SER A 2 -2.08 -21.73 15.40
C SER A 2 -0.74 -21.32 14.83
N ALA A 3 -0.38 -21.87 13.68
CA ALA A 3 0.69 -21.30 12.88
C ALA A 3 0.18 -19.99 12.30
N SER A 4 0.72 -18.86 12.77
CA SER A 4 0.47 -17.56 12.14
C SER A 4 1.04 -17.62 10.72
N ILE A 5 0.18 -17.69 9.71
CA ILE A 5 0.61 -17.55 8.32
C ILE A 5 0.94 -16.07 8.12
N GLN A 6 2.23 -15.76 8.02
CA GLN A 6 2.67 -14.44 7.55
C GLN A 6 2.67 -14.44 6.03
N TYR A 7 2.10 -13.39 5.44
CA TYR A 7 2.25 -13.13 4.02
C TYR A 7 3.74 -12.93 3.70
N ASP A 8 4.28 -13.78 2.82
CA ASP A 8 5.65 -13.65 2.30
C ASP A 8 5.56 -13.00 0.91
N PRO A 9 5.92 -11.71 0.78
CA PRO A 9 5.85 -11.02 -0.51
C PRO A 9 6.76 -11.66 -1.55
N THR A 10 7.84 -12.35 -1.17
CA THR A 10 8.81 -12.88 -2.13
C THR A 10 8.34 -14.15 -2.88
N ARG A 11 7.23 -14.76 -2.47
CA ARG A 11 6.60 -15.92 -3.15
C ARG A 11 5.75 -15.52 -4.36
N HIS A 12 6.33 -14.71 -5.25
CA HIS A 12 5.69 -14.22 -6.48
C HIS A 12 5.73 -15.16 -7.69
N GLY A 13 6.26 -16.39 -7.52
CA GLY A 13 6.69 -17.28 -8.61
C GLY A 13 5.72 -17.50 -9.78
N ASP A 14 4.40 -17.42 -9.58
CA ASP A 14 3.40 -17.64 -10.64
C ASP A 14 2.17 -16.73 -10.49
N MET A 15 2.32 -15.51 -9.98
CA MET A 15 1.18 -14.61 -9.77
C MET A 15 0.81 -13.86 -11.06
N PRO A 16 -0.43 -14.01 -11.60
CA PRO A 16 -0.83 -13.26 -12.78
C PRO A 16 -0.72 -11.75 -12.55
N GLU A 17 -0.38 -11.00 -13.60
CA GLU A 17 -0.11 -9.55 -13.48
C GLU A 17 -1.28 -8.76 -12.88
N VAL A 18 -2.52 -9.13 -13.22
CA VAL A 18 -3.73 -8.50 -12.67
C VAL A 18 -3.73 -8.53 -11.14
N TRP A 19 -3.30 -9.64 -10.54
CA TRP A 19 -3.25 -9.79 -9.10
C TRP A 19 -2.17 -8.92 -8.45
N ARG A 20 -1.08 -8.61 -9.14
CA ARG A 20 -0.08 -7.64 -8.64
C ARG A 20 -0.61 -6.21 -8.64
N GLN A 21 -1.54 -5.89 -9.53
CA GLN A 21 -2.06 -4.54 -9.70
C GLN A 21 -3.23 -4.23 -8.75
N ILE A 22 -4.11 -5.21 -8.53
CA ILE A 22 -5.36 -4.98 -7.78
C ILE A 22 -5.58 -5.92 -6.59
N GLY A 23 -4.66 -6.86 -6.37
CA GLY A 23 -4.75 -7.82 -5.27
C GLY A 23 -4.53 -7.15 -3.92
N MET A 24 -5.45 -7.39 -2.98
CA MET A 24 -5.30 -6.98 -1.59
C MET A 24 -4.84 -8.18 -0.77
N PRO A 25 -3.71 -8.10 -0.04
CA PRO A 25 -3.21 -9.20 0.76
C PRO A 25 -4.13 -9.47 1.95
N ALA A 26 -4.50 -10.74 2.13
CA ALA A 26 -5.27 -11.20 3.27
C ALA A 26 -4.89 -12.66 3.57
N ALA A 27 -4.24 -12.90 4.71
CA ALA A 27 -3.78 -14.22 5.12
C ALA A 27 -4.76 -14.84 6.12
N ALA A 28 -5.42 -15.91 5.70
CA ALA A 28 -6.34 -16.71 6.51
C ALA A 28 -6.35 -18.16 6.01
N VAL A 29 -6.75 -19.08 6.87
CA VAL A 29 -7.02 -20.47 6.49
C VAL A 29 -8.53 -20.65 6.48
N LEU A 30 -9.12 -20.74 5.29
CA LEU A 30 -10.57 -20.84 5.15
C LEU A 30 -10.96 -22.26 4.77
N ARG A 31 -11.92 -22.82 5.49
CA ARG A 31 -12.66 -24.01 5.07
C ARG A 31 -13.98 -23.55 4.44
N ILE A 32 -14.12 -23.84 3.14
CA ILE A 32 -15.23 -23.33 2.32
C ILE A 32 -16.04 -24.48 1.72
N GLY A 33 -17.36 -24.33 1.69
CA GLY A 33 -18.24 -25.09 0.81
C GLY A 33 -18.32 -24.36 -0.54
N TYR A 34 -17.69 -24.90 -1.57
CA TYR A 34 -17.52 -24.23 -2.86
C TYR A 34 -18.28 -24.96 -3.97
N GLU A 35 -19.04 -24.23 -4.77
CA GLU A 35 -19.69 -24.76 -5.97
C GLU A 35 -18.69 -24.85 -7.13
N ASP A 36 -18.49 -26.07 -7.63
CA ASP A 36 -17.64 -26.29 -8.79
C ASP A 36 -18.35 -25.96 -10.12
N THR A 37 -17.66 -26.18 -11.24
CA THR A 37 -18.19 -25.87 -12.58
C THR A 37 -19.36 -26.75 -13.00
N VAL A 38 -19.61 -27.86 -12.31
CA VAL A 38 -20.74 -28.77 -12.59
C VAL A 38 -21.88 -28.59 -11.58
N GLY A 39 -21.80 -27.57 -10.72
CA GLY A 39 -22.83 -27.22 -9.73
C GLY A 39 -22.77 -28.04 -8.45
N SER A 40 -21.73 -28.86 -8.26
CA SER A 40 -21.59 -29.66 -7.04
C SER A 40 -20.90 -28.84 -5.95
N VAL A 41 -21.51 -28.80 -4.76
CA VAL A 41 -20.89 -28.18 -3.59
C VAL A 41 -19.90 -29.16 -2.97
N VAL A 42 -18.65 -28.72 -2.89
CA VAL A 42 -17.53 -29.51 -2.40
C VAL A 42 -16.76 -28.73 -1.35
N GLU A 43 -16.34 -29.40 -0.28
CA GLU A 43 -15.52 -28.75 0.75
C GLU A 43 -14.07 -28.55 0.25
N ARG A 44 -13.48 -27.40 0.56
CA ARG A 44 -12.07 -27.08 0.30
C ARG A 44 -11.48 -26.38 1.52
N VAL A 45 -10.23 -26.70 1.83
CA VAL A 45 -9.41 -25.89 2.74
C VAL A 45 -8.40 -25.12 1.89
N ILE A 46 -8.41 -23.80 2.04
CA ILE A 46 -7.60 -22.88 1.26
C ILE A 46 -6.79 -21.96 2.16
N ASP A 47 -5.55 -21.71 1.78
CA ASP A 47 -4.67 -20.72 2.43
C ASP A 47 -4.71 -19.45 1.58
N THR A 48 -5.45 -18.45 2.03
CA THR A 48 -5.66 -17.22 1.28
C THR A 48 -4.37 -16.43 1.19
N ARG A 49 -4.11 -15.88 0.00
CA ARG A 49 -2.98 -14.99 -0.23
C ARG A 49 -3.48 -13.59 -0.45
N MET A 50 -4.39 -13.44 -1.40
CA MET A 50 -4.97 -12.16 -1.79
C MET A 50 -6.42 -12.32 -2.21
N PHE A 51 -7.14 -11.21 -2.24
CA PHE A 51 -8.49 -11.13 -2.80
C PHE A 51 -8.63 -9.82 -3.60
N ALA A 52 -9.53 -9.81 -4.57
CA ALA A 52 -9.76 -8.66 -5.44
C ALA A 52 -11.13 -8.71 -6.09
N ASN A 53 -11.60 -7.56 -6.56
CA ASN A 53 -12.75 -7.48 -7.45
C ASN A 53 -12.27 -7.58 -8.90
N LEU A 54 -12.35 -8.79 -9.45
CA LEU A 54 -12.03 -9.05 -10.86
C LEU A 54 -13.24 -8.77 -11.76
N ALA A 55 -13.03 -8.76 -13.08
CA ALA A 55 -14.08 -8.49 -14.06
C ALA A 55 -15.30 -9.44 -13.95
N PHE A 56 -15.09 -10.64 -13.41
CA PHE A 56 -16.12 -11.66 -13.21
C PHE A 56 -16.63 -11.76 -11.77
N GLY A 57 -16.25 -10.82 -10.91
CA GLY A 57 -16.72 -10.69 -9.52
C GLY A 57 -15.61 -10.83 -8.46
N PRO A 58 -15.97 -10.67 -7.18
CA PRO A 58 -15.04 -10.83 -6.06
C PRO A 58 -14.43 -12.23 -6.05
N THR A 59 -13.11 -12.30 -6.00
CA THR A 59 -12.33 -13.53 -6.17
C THR A 59 -11.19 -13.59 -5.16
N ILE A 60 -10.85 -14.79 -4.73
CA ILE A 60 -9.74 -15.09 -3.83
C ILE A 60 -8.65 -15.84 -4.62
N LEU A 61 -7.40 -15.41 -4.48
CA LEU A 61 -6.23 -16.18 -4.88
C LEU A 61 -5.69 -16.92 -3.65
N ALA A 62 -5.71 -18.24 -3.69
CA ALA A 62 -5.34 -19.06 -2.53
C ALA A 62 -4.60 -20.34 -2.94
N HIS A 63 -3.77 -20.87 -2.05
CA HIS A 63 -3.27 -22.23 -2.19
C HIS A 63 -4.35 -23.21 -1.74
N CYS A 64 -4.74 -24.12 -2.63
CA CYS A 64 -5.74 -25.14 -2.38
C CYS A 64 -5.05 -26.40 -1.87
N ARG A 65 -5.24 -26.74 -0.59
CA ARG A 65 -4.54 -27.87 0.03
C ARG A 65 -4.87 -29.21 -0.62
N LEU A 66 -6.11 -29.41 -1.06
CA LEU A 66 -6.52 -30.65 -1.72
C LEU A 66 -5.81 -30.87 -3.07
N ARG A 67 -5.52 -29.78 -3.78
CA ARG A 67 -4.91 -29.83 -5.13
C ARG A 67 -3.42 -29.49 -5.12
N ASP A 68 -2.90 -29.12 -3.95
CA ASP A 68 -1.54 -28.61 -3.73
C ASP A 68 -1.11 -27.57 -4.78
N ALA A 69 -1.99 -26.60 -5.06
CA ALA A 69 -1.77 -25.62 -6.12
C ALA A 69 -2.43 -24.28 -5.79
N VAL A 70 -1.86 -23.18 -6.29
CA VAL A 70 -2.48 -21.85 -6.25
C VAL A 70 -3.62 -21.79 -7.26
N ARG A 71 -4.80 -21.38 -6.82
CA ARG A 71 -6.02 -21.32 -7.62
C ARG A 71 -6.87 -20.11 -7.24
N GLU A 72 -7.72 -19.71 -8.17
CA GLU A 72 -8.73 -18.68 -7.98
C GLU A 72 -10.05 -19.31 -7.53
N PHE A 73 -10.71 -18.66 -6.58
CA PHE A 73 -12.01 -19.04 -6.04
C PHE A 73 -12.92 -17.83 -6.08
N ARG A 74 -14.02 -17.89 -6.84
CA ARG A 74 -14.99 -16.80 -6.85
C ARG A 74 -15.81 -16.83 -5.57
N ILE A 75 -15.96 -15.69 -4.92
CA ILE A 75 -16.67 -15.58 -3.65
C ILE A 75 -18.16 -15.89 -3.82
N ASP A 76 -18.75 -15.54 -4.96
CA ASP A 76 -20.16 -15.83 -5.26
C ASP A 76 -20.49 -17.33 -5.41
N ARG A 77 -19.46 -18.19 -5.45
CA ARG A 77 -19.61 -19.66 -5.44
C ARG A 77 -19.34 -20.29 -4.07
N ILE A 78 -19.09 -19.47 -3.04
CA ILE A 78 -18.85 -19.94 -1.68
C ILE A 78 -20.20 -19.92 -0.93
N HIS A 79 -20.70 -21.11 -0.61
CA HIS A 79 -21.98 -21.30 0.10
C HIS A 79 -21.84 -21.34 1.61
N SER A 80 -20.64 -21.65 2.11
CA SER A 80 -20.31 -21.61 3.53
C SER A 80 -18.82 -21.33 3.68
N CYS A 81 -18.45 -20.61 4.73
CA CYS A 81 -17.07 -20.29 5.03
C CYS A 81 -16.84 -20.36 6.55
N PHE A 82 -15.72 -20.94 6.94
CA PHE A 82 -15.26 -21.00 8.31
C PHE A 82 -13.78 -20.64 8.34
N ASP A 83 -13.41 -19.68 9.18
CA ASP A 83 -12.02 -19.29 9.37
C ASP A 83 -11.40 -20.17 10.44
N GLU A 84 -10.52 -21.07 10.02
CA GLU A 84 -9.83 -22.02 10.90
C GLU A 84 -8.84 -21.32 11.85
N SER A 85 -8.40 -20.09 11.52
CA SER A 85 -7.47 -19.33 12.35
C SER A 85 -8.15 -18.70 13.57
N THR A 86 -9.40 -18.27 13.41
CA THR A 86 -10.22 -17.66 14.48
C THR A 86 -11.20 -18.65 15.10
N GLY A 87 -11.49 -19.77 14.43
CA GLY A 87 -12.45 -20.77 14.86
C GLY A 87 -13.91 -20.31 14.75
N GLN A 88 -14.21 -19.38 13.83
CA GLN A 88 -15.53 -18.77 13.68
C GLN A 88 -16.10 -18.97 12.26
N PRO A 89 -17.43 -19.12 12.13
CA PRO A 89 -18.09 -19.02 10.83
C PRO A 89 -17.92 -17.60 10.25
N VAL A 90 -17.78 -17.51 8.93
CA VAL A 90 -17.65 -16.25 8.19
C VAL A 90 -18.91 -16.07 7.34
N GLU A 91 -19.71 -15.07 7.68
CA GLU A 91 -20.97 -14.76 6.98
C GLU A 91 -20.73 -14.07 5.64
N ASP A 92 -19.90 -13.02 5.64
CA ASP A 92 -19.46 -12.32 4.43
C ASP A 92 -17.95 -12.51 4.25
N VAL A 93 -17.61 -13.33 3.26
CA VAL A 93 -16.21 -13.69 2.97
C VAL A 93 -15.41 -12.49 2.48
N TYR A 94 -16.03 -11.58 1.71
CA TYR A 94 -15.33 -10.41 1.20
C TYR A 94 -15.02 -9.43 2.32
N GLU A 95 -16.03 -9.09 3.12
CA GLU A 95 -15.85 -8.17 4.26
C GLU A 95 -14.87 -8.72 5.29
N HIS A 96 -14.89 -10.04 5.53
CA HIS A 96 -13.89 -10.68 6.41
C HIS A 96 -12.46 -10.50 5.89
N LEU A 97 -12.21 -10.83 4.62
CA LEU A 97 -10.89 -10.67 4.02
C LEU A 97 -10.46 -9.20 3.93
N HIS A 98 -11.41 -8.30 3.68
CA HIS A 98 -11.16 -6.87 3.68
C HIS A 98 -10.80 -6.36 5.07
N GLY A 99 -11.47 -6.82 6.12
CA GLY A 99 -11.10 -6.52 7.51
C GLY A 99 -9.68 -6.99 7.86
N LEU A 100 -9.29 -8.18 7.38
CA LEU A 100 -7.91 -8.66 7.53
C LEU A 100 -6.92 -7.75 6.80
N TYR A 101 -7.20 -7.36 5.55
CA TYR A 101 -6.36 -6.44 4.79
C TYR A 101 -6.25 -5.07 5.47
N MET A 102 -7.35 -4.51 5.97
CA MET A 102 -7.35 -3.24 6.71
C MET A 102 -6.44 -3.25 7.94
N SER A 103 -6.16 -4.43 8.50
CA SER A 103 -5.23 -4.57 9.64
C SER A 103 -3.75 -4.62 9.23
N THR A 104 -3.44 -4.72 7.94
CA THR A 104 -2.08 -4.83 7.41
C THR A 104 -1.39 -3.46 7.25
N PRO A 105 -0.04 -3.41 7.30
CA PRO A 105 0.69 -2.20 6.93
C PRO A 105 0.55 -1.82 5.45
N ASP A 106 0.28 -2.79 4.57
CA ASP A 106 0.03 -2.52 3.15
C ASP A 106 -1.21 -1.63 2.97
N TYR A 107 -2.30 -1.90 3.69
CA TYR A 107 -3.48 -1.04 3.67
C TYR A 107 -3.17 0.38 4.14
N THR A 108 -2.46 0.52 5.27
CA THR A 108 -2.04 1.84 5.76
C THR A 108 -1.24 2.60 4.69
N LEU A 109 -0.33 1.90 4.02
CA LEU A 109 0.48 2.47 2.96
C LEU A 109 -0.36 2.85 1.74
N ASP A 110 -1.30 2.02 1.31
CA ASP A 110 -2.18 2.30 0.19
C ASP A 110 -3.11 3.50 0.48
N CYS A 111 -3.59 3.64 1.72
CA CYS A 111 -4.29 4.85 2.19
C CYS A 111 -3.40 6.10 2.09
N LEU A 112 -2.16 6.03 2.59
CA LEU A 112 -1.20 7.14 2.49
C LEU A 112 -0.92 7.51 1.03
N MET A 113 -0.69 6.51 0.17
CA MET A 113 -0.43 6.69 -1.25
C MET A 113 -1.61 7.33 -1.98
N ASN A 114 -2.84 7.00 -1.61
CA ASN A 114 -4.05 7.56 -2.22
C ASN A 114 -4.39 8.97 -1.71
N GLU A 115 -4.36 9.18 -0.38
CA GLU A 115 -4.81 10.42 0.25
C GLU A 115 -3.73 11.52 0.22
N GLN A 116 -2.48 11.11 0.43
CA GLN A 116 -1.32 11.99 0.56
C GLN A 116 -0.39 11.90 -0.66
N HIS A 117 -0.89 11.41 -1.79
CA HIS A 117 -0.12 11.18 -3.02
C HIS A 117 0.80 12.34 -3.42
N ASP A 118 0.25 13.55 -3.55
CA ASP A 118 1.02 14.73 -3.94
C ASP A 118 1.98 15.18 -2.84
N VAL A 119 1.66 14.94 -1.56
CA VAL A 119 2.56 15.22 -0.44
C VAL A 119 3.78 14.33 -0.52
N LEU A 120 3.58 13.02 -0.65
CA LEU A 120 4.67 12.04 -0.77
C LEU A 120 5.54 12.32 -2.00
N ARG A 121 4.94 12.67 -3.14
CA ARG A 121 5.65 13.06 -4.36
C ARG A 121 6.51 14.31 -4.19
N VAL A 122 6.01 15.32 -3.46
CA VAL A 122 6.77 16.54 -3.15
C VAL A 122 7.96 16.23 -2.23
N LEU A 123 7.77 15.39 -1.22
CA LEU A 123 8.84 14.96 -0.32
C LEU A 123 9.87 14.09 -1.03
N LEU A 124 9.43 13.16 -1.87
CA LEU A 124 10.28 12.33 -2.73
C LEU A 124 11.18 13.20 -3.61
N TYR A 125 10.59 14.15 -4.34
CA TYR A 125 11.37 15.04 -5.20
C TYR A 125 12.41 15.86 -4.42
N LEU A 126 12.06 16.36 -3.23
CA LEU A 126 13.01 17.10 -2.39
C LEU A 126 14.21 16.26 -1.97
N LEU A 127 13.98 14.99 -1.64
CA LEU A 127 15.05 14.06 -1.30
C LEU A 127 15.88 13.67 -2.54
N GLU A 128 15.23 13.39 -3.67
CA GLU A 128 15.92 13.03 -4.93
C GLU A 128 16.67 14.20 -5.59
N ALA A 129 16.28 15.44 -5.32
CA ALA A 129 17.05 16.63 -5.73
C ALA A 129 18.38 16.76 -4.96
N GLY A 130 18.51 16.06 -3.83
CA GLY A 130 19.73 15.95 -3.05
C GLY A 130 20.76 14.98 -3.65
N ASP A 131 21.83 14.75 -2.91
CA ASP A 131 22.84 13.73 -3.24
C ASP A 131 22.53 12.37 -2.57
N ASN A 132 21.25 12.11 -2.25
CA ASN A 132 20.83 10.89 -1.56
C ASN A 132 20.83 9.68 -2.48
N THR A 133 21.22 8.53 -1.92
CA THR A 133 20.97 7.25 -2.56
C THR A 133 19.48 6.88 -2.50
N SER A 134 19.02 6.02 -3.41
CA SER A 134 17.63 5.52 -3.40
C SER A 134 17.24 4.92 -2.05
N GLU A 135 18.17 4.20 -1.40
CA GLU A 135 17.97 3.60 -0.07
C GLU A 135 17.76 4.67 1.01
N GLN A 136 18.56 5.75 1.01
CA GLN A 136 18.40 6.87 1.95
C GLN A 136 17.06 7.58 1.76
N VAL A 137 16.66 7.80 0.50
CA VAL A 137 15.35 8.38 0.15
C VAL A 137 14.22 7.52 0.70
N THR A 138 14.26 6.20 0.44
CA THR A 138 13.24 5.26 0.91
C THR A 138 13.18 5.22 2.43
N ALA A 139 14.32 5.13 3.12
CA ALA A 139 14.36 5.10 4.57
C ALA A 139 13.76 6.36 5.21
N ALA A 140 14.08 7.55 4.66
CA ALA A 140 13.56 8.82 5.15
C ALA A 140 12.04 8.99 4.91
N LEU A 141 11.55 8.55 3.74
CA LEU A 141 10.11 8.53 3.47
C LEU A 141 9.37 7.49 4.31
N ALA A 142 9.95 6.32 4.54
CA ALA A 142 9.34 5.29 5.39
C ALA A 142 9.18 5.78 6.83
N GLU A 143 10.20 6.45 7.38
CA GLU A 143 10.10 7.12 8.69
C GLU A 143 8.98 8.17 8.70
N THR A 144 8.85 8.95 7.62
CA THR A 144 7.79 9.95 7.49
C THR A 144 6.40 9.30 7.42
N CYS A 145 6.24 8.22 6.66
CA CYS A 145 4.99 7.46 6.55
C CYS A 145 4.58 6.85 7.90
N ARG A 146 5.54 6.28 8.66
CA ARG A 146 5.30 5.77 10.02
C ARG A 146 4.87 6.90 10.95
N HIS A 147 5.52 8.07 10.89
CA HIS A 147 5.14 9.22 11.70
C HIS A 147 3.74 9.77 11.36
N LEU A 148 3.37 9.78 10.08
CA LEU A 148 2.07 10.30 9.62
C LEU A 148 0.91 9.35 9.94
N SER A 149 1.14 8.04 9.83
CA SER A 149 0.11 7.01 10.06
C SER A 149 0.05 6.49 11.50
N GLY A 150 1.16 6.59 12.24
CA GLY A 150 1.34 5.89 13.51
C GLY A 150 1.61 4.38 13.37
N ASP A 151 1.73 3.85 12.15
CA ASP A 151 1.94 2.42 11.91
C ASP A 151 3.42 2.10 11.74
N GLU A 152 4.07 1.68 12.82
CA GLU A 152 5.51 1.33 12.83
C GLU A 152 5.85 0.09 11.98
N ARG A 153 4.85 -0.66 11.49
CA ARG A 153 5.04 -1.90 10.71
C ARG A 153 5.33 -1.63 9.24
N ILE A 154 5.21 -0.39 8.76
CA ILE A 154 5.53 -0.02 7.37
C ILE A 154 7.02 -0.27 7.10
N SER A 155 7.29 -1.18 6.16
CA SER A 155 8.64 -1.56 5.76
C SER A 155 9.17 -0.69 4.62
N GLU A 156 10.49 -0.53 4.56
CA GLU A 156 11.16 0.20 3.47
C GLU A 156 10.97 -0.50 2.12
N ALA A 157 11.03 -1.84 2.10
CA ALA A 157 10.82 -2.63 0.88
C ALA A 157 9.42 -2.42 0.29
N ALA A 158 8.37 -2.50 1.12
CA ALA A 158 7.00 -2.28 0.65
C ALA A 158 6.81 -0.85 0.11
N LEU A 159 7.42 0.14 0.77
CA LEU A 159 7.38 1.53 0.30
C LEU A 159 8.13 1.70 -1.02
N ASP A 160 9.33 1.14 -1.16
CA ASP A 160 10.14 1.28 -2.37
C ASP A 160 9.39 0.80 -3.62
N GLU A 161 8.69 -0.34 -3.51
CA GLU A 161 7.84 -0.88 -4.58
C GLU A 161 6.76 0.13 -5.04
N ARG A 162 6.15 0.89 -4.11
CA ARG A 162 5.17 1.95 -4.45
C ARG A 162 5.84 3.21 -4.98
N LEU A 163 7.08 3.49 -4.60
CA LEU A 163 7.81 4.67 -5.05
C LEU A 163 8.39 4.49 -6.44
N THR A 164 8.87 3.30 -6.81
CA THR A 164 9.54 3.03 -8.09
C THR A 164 8.83 3.66 -9.30
N PRO A 165 7.50 3.56 -9.47
CA PRO A 165 6.80 4.11 -10.64
C PRO A 165 6.76 5.64 -10.70
N ILE A 166 7.04 6.33 -9.59
CA ILE A 166 6.93 7.80 -9.46
C ILE A 166 8.27 8.50 -9.23
N ARG A 167 9.38 7.76 -9.16
CA ARG A 167 10.75 8.29 -9.02
C ARG A 167 11.22 9.07 -10.25
N GLY A 168 12.21 9.94 -10.05
CA GLY A 168 12.91 10.62 -11.15
C GLY A 168 12.06 11.70 -11.83
N ALA A 169 11.12 12.29 -11.09
CA ALA A 169 10.26 13.33 -11.62
C ALA A 169 11.04 14.64 -11.88
N GLY A 170 10.69 15.35 -12.95
CA GLY A 170 11.30 16.64 -13.27
C GLY A 170 10.69 17.82 -12.50
N ALA A 171 11.39 18.97 -12.51
CA ALA A 171 10.97 20.19 -11.81
C ALA A 171 9.57 20.69 -12.23
N GLN A 172 9.16 20.48 -13.49
CA GLN A 172 7.82 20.86 -13.95
C GLN A 172 6.71 20.04 -13.25
N ALA A 173 6.92 18.73 -13.07
CA ALA A 173 5.98 17.87 -12.37
C ALA A 173 5.88 18.27 -10.90
N TYR A 174 7.03 18.49 -10.25
CA TYR A 174 7.11 19.01 -8.89
C TYR A 174 6.28 20.29 -8.69
N ARG A 175 6.50 21.31 -9.53
CA ARG A 175 5.76 22.57 -9.46
C ARG A 175 4.25 22.39 -9.63
N ALA A 176 3.82 21.47 -10.50
CA ALA A 176 2.41 21.15 -10.65
C ALA A 176 1.82 20.53 -9.37
N TRP A 177 2.55 19.62 -8.71
CA TRP A 177 2.12 18.97 -7.46
C TRP A 177 2.01 19.98 -6.32
N VAL A 178 3.05 20.80 -6.12
CA VAL A 178 3.04 21.91 -5.16
C VAL A 178 1.90 22.90 -5.46
N GLY A 179 1.65 23.18 -6.74
CA GLY A 179 0.53 24.02 -7.18
C GLY A 179 -0.84 23.47 -6.78
N ARG A 180 -1.06 22.16 -6.92
CA ARG A 180 -2.29 21.47 -6.46
C ARG A 180 -2.40 21.46 -4.94
N LEU A 181 -1.31 21.15 -4.23
CA LEU A 181 -1.28 21.19 -2.76
C LEU A 181 -1.58 22.59 -2.22
N GLY A 182 -1.04 23.64 -2.84
CA GLY A 182 -1.32 25.02 -2.41
C GLY A 182 -2.81 25.39 -2.50
N LYS A 183 -3.56 24.80 -3.44
CA LYS A 183 -5.02 24.99 -3.54
C LYS A 183 -5.80 24.11 -2.55
N ARG A 184 -5.31 22.91 -2.26
CA ARG A 184 -6.00 21.89 -1.45
C ARG A 184 -5.75 22.03 0.05
N LEU A 185 -4.51 22.31 0.45
CA LEU A 185 -4.10 22.36 1.85
C LEU A 185 -4.39 23.73 2.47
N THR A 186 -4.81 23.74 3.73
CA THR A 186 -5.05 24.92 4.57
C THR A 186 -3.91 25.11 5.60
N GLY A 187 -3.95 26.18 6.40
CA GLY A 187 -2.87 26.65 7.28
C GLY A 187 -2.09 25.55 8.00
N ASP A 188 -2.75 24.77 8.86
CA ASP A 188 -2.08 23.74 9.67
C ASP A 188 -1.44 22.64 8.83
N ALA A 189 -2.13 22.19 7.78
CA ALA A 189 -1.61 21.16 6.88
C ALA A 189 -0.42 21.67 6.05
N ARG A 190 -0.45 22.94 5.61
CA ARG A 190 0.69 23.59 4.94
C ARG A 190 1.89 23.70 5.87
N HIS A 191 1.68 24.14 7.11
CA HIS A 191 2.75 24.23 8.11
C HIS A 191 3.32 22.86 8.47
N LEU A 192 2.49 21.82 8.54
CA LEU A 192 2.96 20.46 8.75
C LEU A 192 3.86 19.99 7.60
N LEU A 193 3.42 20.14 6.35
CA LEU A 193 4.23 19.76 5.19
C LEU A 193 5.55 20.54 5.13
N LEU A 194 5.52 21.86 5.35
CA LEU A 194 6.75 22.66 5.39
C LEU A 194 7.71 22.19 6.50
N ARG A 195 7.19 21.84 7.68
CA ARG A 195 8.01 21.29 8.77
C ARG A 195 8.62 19.94 8.38
N LEU A 196 7.85 19.04 7.75
CA LEU A 196 8.34 17.75 7.28
C LEU A 196 9.42 17.91 6.20
N ALA A 197 9.16 18.74 5.19
CA ALA A 197 10.11 19.07 4.13
C ALA A 197 11.43 19.63 4.70
N ASN A 198 11.34 20.59 5.62
CA ASN A 198 12.52 21.15 6.29
C ASN A 198 13.27 20.10 7.11
N ARG A 199 12.57 19.23 7.83
CA ARG A 199 13.20 18.17 8.63
C ARG A 199 13.96 17.18 7.75
N LEU A 200 13.33 16.76 6.65
CA LEU A 200 13.91 15.81 5.71
C LEU A 200 15.20 16.34 5.11
N VAL A 201 15.16 17.55 4.54
CA VAL A 201 16.33 18.09 3.86
C VAL A 201 17.45 18.51 4.85
N LYS A 202 17.10 18.95 6.07
CA LYS A 202 18.12 19.25 7.11
C LYS A 202 18.83 18.02 7.64
N ARG A 203 18.24 16.83 7.51
CA ARG A 203 18.87 15.56 7.95
C ARG A 203 20.19 15.30 7.21
N GLU A 204 20.34 15.87 6.02
CA GLU A 204 21.49 15.70 5.12
C GLU A 204 22.61 16.72 5.38
N GLY A 205 22.40 17.68 6.28
CA GLY A 205 23.35 18.76 6.56
C GLY A 205 23.11 19.97 5.66
N ASN A 206 24.01 20.23 4.71
CA ASN A 206 23.94 21.40 3.83
C ASN A 206 23.06 21.13 2.61
N LEU A 207 21.99 21.91 2.46
CA LEU A 207 21.17 21.91 1.24
C LEU A 207 22.01 22.24 0.01
N ASN A 208 21.97 21.36 -1.00
CA ASN A 208 22.45 21.71 -2.32
C ASN A 208 21.52 22.76 -2.99
N GLU A 209 21.94 23.30 -4.13
CA GLU A 209 21.18 24.35 -4.83
C GLU A 209 19.79 23.87 -5.27
N ALA A 210 19.71 22.66 -5.82
CA ALA A 210 18.45 22.10 -6.31
C ALA A 210 17.41 21.89 -5.19
N GLN A 211 17.84 21.38 -4.04
CA GLN A 211 16.97 21.21 -2.87
C GLN A 211 16.53 22.56 -2.29
N ARG A 212 17.43 23.55 -2.26
CA ARG A 212 17.12 24.90 -1.79
C ARG A 212 16.07 25.55 -2.68
N ASP A 213 16.28 25.52 -4.00
CA ASP A 213 15.33 26.06 -4.98
C ASP A 213 13.94 25.40 -4.87
N ALA A 214 13.91 24.08 -4.69
CA ALA A 214 12.67 23.34 -4.50
C ALA A 214 11.96 23.74 -3.20
N LEU A 215 12.69 23.78 -2.08
CA LEU A 215 12.15 24.16 -0.77
C LEU A 215 11.65 25.61 -0.75
N ASP A 216 12.38 26.53 -1.39
CA ASP A 216 12.00 27.93 -1.53
C ASP A 216 10.73 28.07 -2.37
N TYR A 217 10.62 27.31 -3.47
CA TYR A 217 9.40 27.29 -4.28
C TYR A 217 8.18 26.81 -3.48
N LEU A 218 8.32 25.71 -2.72
CA LEU A 218 7.26 25.20 -1.84
C LEU A 218 6.84 26.26 -0.82
N SER A 219 7.81 26.88 -0.16
CA SER A 219 7.59 27.89 0.88
C SER A 219 6.89 29.13 0.31
N ALA A 220 7.39 29.67 -0.80
CA ALA A 220 6.79 30.82 -1.47
C ALA A 220 5.34 30.55 -1.89
N ARG A 221 5.06 29.35 -2.41
CA ARG A 221 3.71 28.97 -2.83
C ARG A 221 2.73 28.93 -1.65
N PHE A 222 3.16 28.46 -0.49
CA PHE A 222 2.27 28.32 0.66
C PHE A 222 2.00 29.65 1.38
N THR A 223 2.92 30.62 1.27
CA THR A 223 2.74 32.00 1.76
C THR A 223 1.84 32.84 0.83
N GLN A 224 1.87 32.61 -0.48
CA GLN A 224 1.07 33.37 -1.46
C GLN A 224 -0.42 33.01 -1.49
N VAL A 225 -0.82 31.87 -0.91
CA VAL A 225 -2.23 31.40 -0.89
C VAL A 225 -2.82 31.51 0.52
N ALA A 226 -2.20 32.31 1.39
CA ALA A 226 -2.71 32.63 2.73
C ALA A 226 -3.70 33.80 2.65
#